data_AF-A0A4U5NC63-F1
#
_entry.id   AF-A0A4U5NC63-F1
#
_cell.length_a   1.000
_cell.length_b   1.000
_cell.length_c   1.000
_cell.angle_alpha   90.00
_cell.angle_beta   90.00
_cell.angle_gamma   90.00
#
_symmetry.space_group_name_H-M   'P 1'
#
loop_
_entity.id
_entity.type
_entity.pdbx_description
1 polymer ?
#
loop_
_entity_poly.entity_id
_entity_poly.type
_entity_poly.pdbx_seq_one_letter_code
_entity_poly.pdbx_strand_id
1 'polypeptide(L)'
;MSTIQLFRRLSVTASRCALEATKQAHKRLPKGFNRPTAMAVFMQQELKNKVGTGKAAPNTAFVEAKNKWTSMSAEQKKHYETEAVQRGEKRREEFNSLPEAKKEEMLKEAQETREKHAKNAKLREKRREREAKGLPKLPPNAYALYMKEHLAGKPSPVEHMAESAKKWKTMSAAQKEKYEKEAEHLKKEYEEAKAKLEKK
;
A
#
# COMPACT_ATOMS: atom_id res chain seq x y z
N MET A 1 -28.62 -52.23 7.34
CA MET A 1 -28.09 -50.91 6.94
C MET A 1 -26.71 -51.12 6.35
N SER A 2 -26.52 -50.76 5.07
CA SER A 2 -25.38 -51.16 4.26
C SER A 2 -24.08 -50.44 4.67
N THR A 3 -23.02 -51.21 4.91
CA THR A 3 -21.64 -50.79 5.25
C THR A 3 -21.05 -49.79 4.24
N ILE A 4 -21.59 -49.76 3.02
CA ILE A 4 -21.20 -48.85 1.93
C ILE A 4 -21.58 -47.38 2.25
N GLN A 5 -22.65 -47.14 3.03
CA GLN A 5 -23.06 -45.77 3.38
C GLN A 5 -22.17 -45.13 4.46
N LEU A 6 -21.54 -45.93 5.32
CA LEU A 6 -20.62 -45.45 6.36
C LEU A 6 -19.26 -45.02 5.78
N PHE A 7 -18.73 -45.77 4.80
CA PHE A 7 -17.47 -45.42 4.12
C PHE A 7 -17.58 -44.12 3.30
N ARG A 8 -18.72 -43.87 2.63
CA ARG A 8 -18.95 -42.59 1.92
C ARG A 8 -19.08 -41.39 2.86
N ARG A 9 -19.60 -41.57 4.09
CA ARG A 9 -19.68 -40.48 5.07
C ARG A 9 -18.32 -40.11 5.65
N LEU A 10 -17.45 -41.09 5.91
CA LEU A 10 -16.09 -40.88 6.43
C LEU A 10 -15.15 -40.19 5.40
N SER A 11 -15.28 -40.51 4.10
CA SER A 11 -14.44 -39.90 3.06
C SER A 11 -14.81 -38.43 2.75
N VAL A 12 -16.08 -38.07 2.92
CA VAL A 12 -16.57 -36.69 2.75
C VAL A 12 -16.17 -35.81 3.93
N THR A 13 -16.17 -36.32 5.17
CA THR A 13 -15.70 -35.58 6.34
C THR A 13 -14.19 -35.37 6.34
N ALA A 14 -13.40 -36.38 5.94
CA ALA A 14 -11.95 -36.23 5.81
C ALA A 14 -11.57 -35.23 4.71
N SER A 15 -12.28 -35.25 3.57
CA SER A 15 -12.12 -34.27 2.50
C SER A 15 -12.49 -32.85 2.93
N ARG A 16 -13.53 -32.67 3.75
CA ARG A 16 -13.89 -31.36 4.32
C ARG A 16 -12.85 -30.87 5.32
N CYS A 17 -12.37 -31.71 6.23
CA CYS A 17 -11.26 -31.35 7.14
C CYS A 17 -9.97 -30.97 6.40
N ALA A 18 -9.60 -31.67 5.33
CA ALA A 18 -8.43 -31.32 4.52
C ALA A 18 -8.65 -30.01 3.74
N LEU A 19 -9.87 -29.75 3.26
CA LEU A 19 -10.23 -28.48 2.61
C LEU A 19 -10.28 -27.31 3.61
N GLU A 20 -10.76 -27.53 4.84
CA GLU A 20 -10.72 -26.56 5.94
C GLU A 20 -9.27 -26.27 6.34
N ALA A 21 -8.44 -27.30 6.51
CA ALA A 21 -7.02 -27.17 6.86
C ALA A 21 -6.23 -26.43 5.76
N THR A 22 -6.52 -26.67 4.48
CA THR A 22 -5.91 -25.92 3.37
C THR A 22 -6.42 -24.48 3.29
N LYS A 23 -7.70 -24.22 3.56
CA LYS A 23 -8.26 -22.86 3.69
C LYS A 23 -7.67 -22.10 4.89
N GLN A 24 -7.44 -22.76 6.02
CA GLN A 24 -6.79 -22.20 7.21
C GLN A 24 -5.30 -21.94 6.96
N ALA A 25 -4.62 -22.85 6.22
CA ALA A 25 -3.21 -22.73 5.86
C ALA A 25 -2.91 -21.56 4.91
N HIS A 26 -3.91 -21.02 4.19
CA HIS A 26 -3.76 -19.88 3.27
C HIS A 26 -4.31 -18.55 3.81
N LYS A 27 -4.68 -18.46 5.09
CA LYS A 27 -4.95 -17.14 5.69
C LYS A 27 -3.66 -16.32 5.72
N ARG A 28 -3.65 -15.18 5.03
CA ARG A 28 -2.51 -14.25 5.01
C ARG A 28 -2.25 -13.76 6.43
N LEU A 29 -1.13 -14.15 7.00
CA LEU A 29 -0.67 -13.70 8.32
C LEU A 29 -0.42 -12.18 8.30
N PRO A 30 -0.34 -11.55 9.48
CA PRO A 30 0.11 -10.17 9.59
C PRO A 30 1.45 -9.94 8.88
N LYS A 31 1.74 -8.68 8.55
CA LYS A 31 3.01 -8.30 7.91
C LYS A 31 4.17 -8.81 8.78
N GLY A 32 5.21 -9.32 8.12
CA GLY A 32 6.38 -9.90 8.80
C GLY A 32 6.32 -11.42 8.92
N PHE A 33 5.14 -12.04 9.09
CA PHE A 33 5.03 -13.49 9.30
C PHE A 33 4.67 -14.30 8.04
N ASN A 34 4.37 -13.62 6.93
CA ASN A 34 4.10 -14.31 5.67
C ASN A 34 5.35 -14.94 5.07
N ARG A 35 5.19 -16.13 4.47
CA ARG A 35 6.25 -16.82 3.70
C ARG A 35 6.85 -15.87 2.65
N PRO A 36 8.19 -15.73 2.57
CA PRO A 36 8.79 -14.92 1.53
C PRO A 36 8.69 -15.66 0.20
N THR A 37 8.79 -14.96 -0.92
CA THR A 37 8.97 -15.65 -2.21
C THR A 37 10.43 -16.10 -2.36
N ALA A 38 10.68 -17.14 -3.15
CA ALA A 38 12.05 -17.59 -3.46
C ALA A 38 12.91 -16.44 -4.01
N MET A 39 12.33 -15.63 -4.91
CA MET A 39 12.98 -14.43 -5.43
C MET A 39 13.29 -13.42 -4.32
N ALA A 40 12.41 -13.22 -3.32
CA ALA A 40 12.68 -12.29 -2.23
C ALA A 40 13.83 -12.78 -1.33
N VAL A 41 13.96 -14.08 -1.11
CA VAL A 41 15.09 -14.67 -0.38
C VAL A 41 16.40 -14.43 -1.14
N PHE A 42 16.42 -14.75 -2.43
CA PHE A 42 17.56 -14.48 -3.31
C PHE A 42 17.94 -12.99 -3.32
N MET A 43 16.98 -12.11 -3.53
CA MET A 43 17.19 -10.66 -3.55
C MET A 43 17.76 -10.14 -2.23
N GLN A 44 17.27 -10.65 -1.09
CA GLN A 44 17.84 -10.29 0.21
C GLN A 44 19.30 -10.70 0.34
N GLN A 45 19.69 -11.86 -0.18
CA GLN A 45 21.08 -12.32 -0.15
C GLN A 45 21.96 -11.49 -1.09
N GLU A 46 21.55 -11.29 -2.34
CA GLU A 46 22.29 -10.49 -3.34
C GLU A 46 22.44 -9.02 -2.91
N LEU A 47 21.37 -8.40 -2.40
CA LEU A 47 21.41 -7.01 -1.97
C LEU A 47 22.25 -6.84 -0.70
N LYS A 48 22.22 -7.78 0.25
CA LYS A 48 23.13 -7.76 1.41
C LYS A 48 24.59 -7.82 0.95
N ASN A 49 24.90 -8.65 -0.04
CA ASN A 49 26.25 -8.79 -0.58
C ASN A 49 26.72 -7.55 -1.35
N LYS A 50 25.83 -6.87 -2.10
CA LYS A 50 26.17 -5.73 -2.97
C LYS A 50 26.06 -4.35 -2.30
N VAL A 51 24.99 -4.11 -1.54
CA VAL A 51 24.73 -2.82 -0.87
C VAL A 51 25.50 -2.71 0.44
N GLY A 52 25.64 -3.81 1.18
CA GLY A 52 26.44 -3.86 2.42
C GLY A 52 27.94 -3.67 2.20
N THR A 53 28.41 -3.80 0.95
CA THR A 53 29.81 -3.59 0.56
C THR A 53 30.06 -2.28 -0.19
N GLY A 54 29.04 -1.41 -0.32
CA GLY A 54 29.14 -0.12 -1.01
C GLY A 54 29.36 -0.20 -2.53
N LYS A 55 29.17 -1.37 -3.16
CA LYS A 55 29.56 -1.64 -4.55
C LYS A 55 28.59 -1.10 -5.61
N ALA A 56 27.36 -0.72 -5.24
CA ALA A 56 26.36 -0.21 -6.19
C ALA A 56 25.28 0.64 -5.53
N ALA A 57 24.70 1.58 -6.28
CA ALA A 57 23.52 2.31 -5.87
C ALA A 57 22.32 1.34 -5.68
N PRO A 58 21.43 1.55 -4.69
CA PRO A 58 20.39 0.58 -4.33
C PRO A 58 19.46 0.18 -5.49
N ASN A 59 19.11 1.13 -6.37
CA ASN A 59 18.22 0.87 -7.50
C ASN A 59 18.88 0.04 -8.60
N THR A 60 20.17 0.27 -8.89
CA THR A 60 20.89 -0.49 -9.92
C THR A 60 21.15 -1.92 -9.47
N ALA A 61 21.55 -2.09 -8.20
CA ALA A 61 21.74 -3.40 -7.58
C ALA A 61 20.46 -4.26 -7.63
N PHE A 62 19.29 -3.65 -7.43
CA PHE A 62 18.00 -4.36 -7.54
C PHE A 62 17.69 -4.82 -8.96
N VAL A 63 17.90 -3.96 -9.96
CA VAL A 63 17.66 -4.31 -11.37
C VAL A 63 18.59 -5.44 -11.82
N GLU A 64 19.88 -5.36 -11.48
CA GLU A 64 20.84 -6.42 -11.76
C GLU A 64 20.45 -7.75 -11.10
N ALA A 65 20.07 -7.72 -9.82
CA ALA A 65 19.61 -8.92 -9.12
C ALA A 65 18.34 -9.49 -9.77
N LYS A 66 17.39 -8.63 -10.20
CA LYS A 66 16.20 -9.07 -10.94
C LYS A 66 16.57 -9.80 -12.22
N ASN A 67 17.46 -9.23 -13.02
CA ASN A 67 17.91 -9.82 -14.27
C ASN A 67 18.65 -11.15 -14.02
N LYS A 68 19.47 -11.22 -12.96
CA LYS A 68 20.13 -12.46 -12.55
C LYS A 68 19.12 -13.54 -12.19
N TRP A 69 18.10 -13.22 -11.38
CA TRP A 69 17.02 -14.16 -11.04
C TRP A 69 16.28 -14.68 -12.27
N THR A 70 15.97 -13.81 -13.24
CA THR A 70 15.29 -14.24 -14.47
C THR A 70 16.13 -15.22 -15.29
N SER A 71 17.45 -15.02 -15.33
CA SER A 71 18.39 -15.88 -16.07
C SER A 71 18.78 -17.18 -15.36
N MET A 72 18.43 -17.35 -14.08
CA MET A 72 18.75 -18.58 -13.32
C MET A 72 17.89 -19.77 -13.75
N SER A 73 18.50 -20.97 -13.73
CA SER A 73 17.81 -22.23 -14.03
C SER A 73 16.83 -22.61 -12.91
N ALA A 74 15.88 -23.50 -13.23
CA ALA A 74 14.93 -24.02 -12.25
C ALA A 74 15.63 -24.73 -11.07
N GLU A 75 16.74 -25.42 -11.35
CA GLU A 75 17.53 -26.12 -10.34
C GLU A 75 18.16 -25.14 -9.33
N GLN A 76 18.72 -24.03 -9.83
CA GLN A 76 19.29 -23.00 -8.98
C GLN A 76 18.20 -22.31 -8.14
N LYS A 77 17.00 -22.12 -8.71
CA LYS A 77 15.83 -21.54 -8.02
C LYS A 77 15.29 -22.45 -6.92
N LYS A 78 15.39 -23.78 -7.08
CA LYS A 78 14.87 -24.78 -6.13
C LYS A 78 15.46 -24.64 -4.72
N HIS A 79 16.75 -24.28 -4.61
CA HIS A 79 17.38 -24.01 -3.32
C HIS A 79 16.67 -22.86 -2.58
N TYR A 80 16.41 -21.75 -3.27
CA TYR A 80 15.71 -20.59 -2.72
C TYR A 80 14.24 -20.86 -2.42
N GLU A 81 13.58 -21.73 -3.19
CA GLU A 81 12.22 -22.19 -2.89
C GLU A 81 12.17 -22.96 -1.57
N THR A 82 13.10 -23.90 -1.39
CA THR A 82 13.24 -24.68 -0.15
C THR A 82 13.51 -23.75 1.04
N GLU A 83 14.46 -22.82 0.89
CA GLU A 83 14.77 -21.86 1.94
C GLU A 83 13.58 -20.92 2.24
N ALA A 84 12.84 -20.50 1.22
CA ALA A 84 11.64 -19.69 1.39
C ALA A 84 10.56 -20.42 2.19
N VAL A 85 10.37 -21.73 1.94
CA VAL A 85 9.45 -22.58 2.72
C VAL A 85 9.89 -22.62 4.18
N GLN A 86 11.15 -22.98 4.46
CA GLN A 86 11.69 -23.06 5.82
C GLN A 86 11.58 -21.72 6.58
N ARG A 87 11.92 -20.60 5.93
CA ARG A 87 11.78 -19.24 6.50
C ARG A 87 10.31 -18.85 6.72
N GLY A 88 9.38 -19.42 5.97
CA GLY A 88 7.94 -19.22 6.15
C GLY A 88 7.41 -20.01 7.34
N GLU A 89 7.83 -21.27 7.48
CA GLU A 89 7.45 -22.15 8.58
C GLU A 89 7.94 -21.61 9.91
N LYS A 90 9.22 -21.25 10.02
CA LYS A 90 9.79 -20.63 11.23
C LYS A 90 9.01 -19.39 11.67
N ARG A 91 8.68 -18.50 10.73
CA ARG A 91 7.89 -17.29 11.04
C ARG A 91 6.45 -17.59 11.41
N ARG A 92 5.86 -18.64 10.85
CA ARG A 92 4.53 -19.09 11.27
C ARG A 92 4.56 -19.68 12.69
N GLU A 93 5.57 -20.46 13.01
CA GLU A 93 5.80 -21.00 14.36
C GLU A 93 6.02 -19.87 15.36
N GLU A 94 6.87 -18.89 15.03
CA GLU A 94 7.07 -17.67 15.81
C GLU A 94 5.75 -16.91 16.03
N PHE A 95 4.88 -16.83 15.04
CA PHE A 95 3.55 -16.21 15.20
C PHE A 95 2.65 -17.04 16.12
N ASN A 96 2.66 -18.37 15.96
CA ASN A 96 1.82 -19.28 16.74
C ASN A 96 2.25 -19.35 18.21
N SER A 97 3.54 -19.15 18.51
CA SER A 97 4.08 -19.12 19.87
C SER A 97 3.81 -17.80 20.61
N LEU A 98 3.32 -16.76 19.93
CA LEU A 98 2.92 -15.52 20.59
C LEU A 98 1.72 -15.74 21.53
N PRO A 99 1.53 -14.88 22.55
CA PRO A 99 0.30 -14.83 23.32
C PRO A 99 -0.91 -14.53 22.43
N GLU A 100 -2.07 -15.12 22.73
CA GLU A 100 -3.27 -15.00 21.90
C GLU A 100 -3.73 -13.53 21.76
N ALA A 101 -3.69 -12.77 22.86
CA ALA A 101 -4.01 -11.35 22.85
C ALA A 101 -3.16 -10.56 21.83
N LYS A 102 -1.88 -10.88 21.71
CA LYS A 102 -0.97 -10.24 20.76
C LYS A 102 -1.28 -10.64 19.32
N LYS A 103 -1.62 -11.92 19.07
CA LYS A 103 -2.03 -12.36 17.73
C LYS A 103 -3.30 -11.63 17.27
N GLU A 104 -4.29 -11.51 18.15
CA GLU A 104 -5.53 -10.80 17.84
C GLU A 104 -5.29 -9.33 17.51
N GLU A 105 -4.48 -8.64 18.30
CA GLU A 105 -4.09 -7.24 18.03
C GLU A 105 -3.44 -7.10 16.65
N MET A 106 -2.45 -7.95 16.34
CA MET A 106 -1.77 -7.91 15.04
C MET A 106 -2.70 -8.24 13.87
N LEU A 107 -3.70 -9.10 14.07
CA LEU A 107 -4.70 -9.42 13.05
C LEU A 107 -5.66 -8.24 12.83
N LYS A 108 -6.10 -7.56 13.89
CA LYS A 108 -6.92 -6.34 13.81
C LYS A 108 -6.17 -5.22 13.09
N GLU A 109 -4.93 -4.93 13.48
CA GLU A 109 -4.10 -3.93 12.81
C GLU A 109 -3.88 -4.26 11.33
N ALA A 110 -3.62 -5.53 11.01
CA ALA A 110 -3.47 -5.98 9.63
C ALA A 110 -4.77 -5.82 8.82
N GLN A 111 -5.94 -6.04 9.44
CA GLN A 111 -7.24 -5.83 8.81
C GLN A 111 -7.49 -4.34 8.56
N GLU A 112 -7.33 -3.49 9.57
CA GLU A 112 -7.51 -2.03 9.45
C GLU A 112 -6.59 -1.43 8.38
N THR A 113 -5.33 -1.88 8.35
CA THR A 113 -4.36 -1.46 7.34
C THR A 113 -4.79 -1.87 5.94
N ARG A 114 -5.31 -3.11 5.77
CA ARG A 114 -5.85 -3.59 4.48
C ARG A 114 -7.06 -2.77 4.05
N GLU A 115 -7.99 -2.48 4.95
CA GLU A 115 -9.19 -1.68 4.67
C GLU A 115 -8.82 -0.24 4.30
N LYS A 116 -7.87 0.38 5.03
CA LYS A 116 -7.33 1.70 4.70
C LYS A 116 -6.68 1.72 3.32
N HIS A 117 -5.87 0.71 2.98
CA HIS A 117 -5.27 0.61 1.65
C HIS A 117 -6.30 0.38 0.56
N ALA A 118 -7.31 -0.46 0.78
CA ALA A 118 -8.40 -0.69 -0.17
C ALA A 118 -9.21 0.59 -0.42
N LYS A 119 -9.55 1.33 0.64
CA LYS A 119 -10.21 2.64 0.55
C LYS A 119 -9.36 3.62 -0.27
N ASN A 120 -8.06 3.71 0.03
CA ASN A 120 -7.15 4.60 -0.68
C ASN A 120 -6.95 4.19 -2.14
N ALA A 121 -6.95 2.89 -2.47
CA ALA A 121 -6.88 2.40 -3.84
C ALA A 121 -8.12 2.85 -4.64
N LYS A 122 -9.32 2.67 -4.08
CA LYS A 122 -10.57 3.16 -4.69
C LYS A 122 -10.57 4.67 -4.91
N LEU A 123 -10.01 5.46 -3.97
CA LEU A 123 -9.89 6.90 -4.14
C LEU A 123 -8.90 7.29 -5.26
N ARG A 124 -7.79 6.54 -5.40
CA ARG A 124 -6.83 6.75 -6.50
C ARG A 124 -7.43 6.39 -7.86
N GLU A 125 -8.22 5.32 -7.92
CA GLU A 125 -8.94 4.91 -9.11
C GLU A 125 -9.95 5.97 -9.55
N LYS A 126 -10.85 6.42 -8.65
CA LYS A 126 -11.78 7.53 -8.91
C LYS A 126 -11.06 8.79 -9.38
N ARG A 127 -9.87 9.09 -8.84
CA ARG A 127 -9.06 10.21 -9.31
C ARG A 127 -8.58 10.00 -10.74
N ARG A 128 -8.04 8.82 -11.07
CA ARG A 128 -7.61 8.48 -12.44
C ARG A 128 -8.76 8.51 -13.43
N GLU A 129 -9.95 8.05 -13.04
CA GLU A 129 -11.15 8.14 -13.88
C GLU A 129 -11.54 9.58 -14.19
N ARG A 130 -11.49 10.49 -13.20
CA ARG A 130 -11.72 11.91 -13.44
C ARG A 130 -10.68 12.51 -14.38
N GLU A 131 -9.40 12.19 -14.16
CA GLU A 131 -8.30 12.64 -15.02
C GLU A 131 -8.45 12.11 -16.46
N ALA A 132 -8.82 10.84 -16.63
CA ALA A 132 -9.05 10.21 -17.94
C ALA A 132 -10.25 10.81 -18.69
N LYS A 133 -11.30 11.21 -17.96
CA LYS A 133 -12.43 11.97 -18.52
C LYS A 133 -12.10 13.43 -18.82
N GLY A 134 -10.88 13.89 -18.54
CA GLY A 134 -10.49 15.28 -18.71
C GLY A 134 -11.20 16.26 -17.76
N LEU A 135 -11.80 15.77 -16.65
CA LEU A 135 -12.45 16.66 -15.70
C LEU A 135 -11.40 17.63 -15.12
N PRO A 136 -11.74 18.93 -15.01
CA PRO A 136 -10.84 19.91 -14.43
C PRO A 136 -10.48 19.53 -12.98
N LYS A 137 -9.30 19.98 -12.52
CA LYS A 137 -8.89 19.82 -11.11
C LYS A 137 -9.74 20.73 -10.24
N LEU A 138 -10.04 20.30 -9.01
CA LEU A 138 -10.77 21.15 -8.08
C LEU A 138 -10.01 22.46 -7.83
N PRO A 139 -10.72 23.60 -7.79
CA PRO A 139 -10.11 24.89 -7.54
C PRO A 139 -9.59 24.94 -6.09
N PRO A 140 -8.43 25.57 -5.85
CA PRO A 140 -7.94 25.80 -4.50
C PRO A 140 -8.84 26.79 -3.76
N ASN A 141 -9.05 26.56 -2.46
CA ASN A 141 -9.71 27.54 -1.58
C ASN A 141 -8.76 28.71 -1.26
N ALA A 142 -9.29 29.84 -0.77
CA ALA A 142 -8.54 31.03 -0.35
C ALA A 142 -7.36 30.70 0.58
N TYR A 143 -7.59 29.82 1.57
CA TYR A 143 -6.51 29.34 2.43
C TYR A 143 -5.43 28.57 1.66
N ALA A 144 -5.80 27.72 0.70
CA ALA A 144 -4.84 26.97 -0.10
C ALA A 144 -4.02 27.89 -1.03
N LEU A 145 -4.61 28.97 -1.54
CA LEU A 145 -3.91 30.02 -2.29
C LEU A 145 -2.90 30.76 -1.40
N TYR A 146 -3.33 31.19 -0.21
CA TYR A 146 -2.44 31.78 0.78
C TYR A 146 -1.28 30.85 1.14
N MET A 147 -1.56 29.58 1.45
CA MET A 147 -0.52 28.62 1.78
C MET A 147 0.43 28.36 0.60
N LYS A 148 -0.08 28.35 -0.63
CA LYS A 148 0.75 28.21 -1.83
C LYS A 148 1.73 29.38 -1.98
N GLU A 149 1.27 30.61 -1.77
CA GLU A 149 2.12 31.81 -1.85
C GLU A 149 3.14 31.86 -0.70
N HIS A 150 2.70 31.58 0.53
CA HIS A 150 3.52 31.75 1.74
C HIS A 150 4.44 30.55 2.06
N LEU A 151 4.26 29.41 1.38
CA LEU A 151 5.16 28.26 1.44
C LEU A 151 6.04 28.10 0.19
N ALA A 152 5.78 28.84 -0.88
CA ALA A 152 6.61 28.80 -2.08
C ALA A 152 8.06 29.22 -1.75
N GLY A 153 9.03 28.44 -2.23
CA GLY A 153 10.45 28.75 -2.09
C GLY A 153 11.06 28.53 -0.70
N LYS A 154 10.29 28.03 0.28
CA LYS A 154 10.83 27.76 1.63
C LYS A 154 11.49 26.36 1.69
N PRO A 155 12.68 26.23 2.32
CA PRO A 155 13.41 24.97 2.39
C PRO A 155 12.74 23.92 3.28
N SER A 156 11.98 24.34 4.30
CA SER A 156 11.15 23.44 5.14
C SER A 156 9.68 23.90 5.16
N PRO A 157 8.90 23.57 4.12
CA PRO A 157 7.48 23.96 4.05
C PRO A 157 6.65 23.41 5.21
N VAL A 158 7.06 22.29 5.81
CA VAL A 158 6.34 21.64 6.91
C VAL A 158 6.46 22.44 8.21
N GLU A 159 7.65 22.94 8.53
CA GLU A 159 7.88 23.77 9.72
C GLU A 159 7.15 25.11 9.61
N HIS A 160 7.21 25.74 8.44
CA HIS A 160 6.52 27.01 8.18
C HIS A 160 5.01 26.87 8.00
N MET A 161 4.49 25.64 7.82
CA MET A 161 3.07 25.40 7.64
C MET A 161 2.28 25.84 8.88
N ALA A 162 2.79 25.52 10.07
CA ALA A 162 2.13 25.86 11.33
C ALA A 162 2.11 27.38 11.57
N GLU A 163 3.20 28.07 11.23
CA GLU A 163 3.33 29.52 11.35
C GLU A 163 2.40 30.25 10.38
N SER A 164 2.39 29.85 9.11
CA SER A 164 1.49 30.39 8.10
C SER A 164 0.02 30.11 8.45
N ALA A 165 -0.30 28.93 8.99
CA ALA A 165 -1.66 28.63 9.46
C ALA A 165 -2.11 29.54 10.61
N LYS A 166 -1.20 29.85 11.56
CA LYS A 166 -1.48 30.82 12.63
C LYS A 166 -1.69 32.22 12.07
N LYS A 167 -0.82 32.68 11.17
CA LYS A 167 -0.91 33.98 10.49
C LYS A 167 -2.24 34.13 9.74
N TRP A 168 -2.66 33.12 8.99
CA TRP A 168 -3.96 33.11 8.31
C TRP A 168 -5.13 33.31 9.28
N LYS A 169 -5.11 32.68 10.46
CA LYS A 169 -6.16 32.85 11.46
C LYS A 169 -6.22 34.29 12.00
N THR A 170 -5.07 34.93 12.19
CA THR A 170 -4.96 36.30 12.71
C THR A 170 -5.14 37.40 11.66
N MET A 171 -5.09 37.07 10.37
CA MET A 171 -5.28 38.04 9.28
C MET A 171 -6.70 38.62 9.29
N SER A 172 -6.80 39.92 8.97
CA SER A 172 -8.07 40.64 8.87
C SER A 172 -8.86 40.23 7.63
N ALA A 173 -10.16 40.52 7.62
CA ALA A 173 -11.04 40.23 6.48
C ALA A 173 -10.53 40.89 5.19
N ALA A 174 -10.05 42.14 5.26
CA ALA A 174 -9.49 42.86 4.10
C ALA A 174 -8.26 42.16 3.49
N GLN A 175 -7.40 41.53 4.32
CA GLN A 175 -6.24 40.80 3.82
C GLN A 175 -6.62 39.44 3.23
N LYS A 176 -7.69 38.82 3.73
CA LYS A 176 -8.25 37.56 3.19
C LYS A 176 -9.03 37.78 1.91
N GLU A 177 -9.64 38.95 1.75
CA GLU A 177 -10.49 39.31 0.61
C GLU A 177 -9.78 39.10 -0.74
N LYS A 178 -8.48 39.40 -0.84
CA LYS A 178 -7.68 39.11 -2.04
C LYS A 178 -7.74 37.63 -2.41
N TYR A 179 -7.53 36.75 -1.43
CA TYR A 179 -7.52 35.30 -1.63
C TYR A 179 -8.92 34.73 -1.82
N GLU A 180 -9.93 35.33 -1.20
CA GLU A 180 -11.34 34.95 -1.37
C GLU A 180 -11.81 35.28 -2.78
N LYS A 181 -11.53 36.49 -3.29
CA LYS A 181 -11.85 36.87 -4.68
C LYS A 181 -11.16 35.98 -5.70
N GLU A 182 -9.88 35.66 -5.48
CA GLU A 182 -9.13 34.77 -6.37
C GLU A 182 -9.69 33.33 -6.32
N ALA A 183 -10.04 32.82 -5.14
CA ALA A 183 -10.67 31.51 -5.00
C ALA A 183 -12.05 31.45 -5.66
N GLU A 184 -12.86 32.51 -5.55
CA GLU A 184 -14.15 32.62 -6.23
C GLU A 184 -14.00 32.65 -7.74
N HIS A 185 -13.01 33.39 -8.26
CA HIS A 185 -12.71 33.43 -9.68
C HIS A 185 -12.35 32.03 -10.21
N LEU A 186 -11.40 31.35 -9.56
CA LEU A 186 -11.00 29.99 -9.93
C LEU A 186 -12.16 28.99 -9.80
N LYS A 187 -13.08 29.20 -8.86
CA LYS A 187 -14.29 28.39 -8.73
C LYS A 187 -15.23 28.56 -9.92
N LYS A 188 -15.44 29.79 -10.38
CA LYS A 188 -16.25 30.08 -11.59
C LYS A 188 -15.62 29.45 -12.83
N GLU A 189 -14.31 29.63 -13.03
CA GLU A 189 -13.58 29.00 -14.14
C GLU A 189 -13.70 27.47 -14.13
N TYR A 190 -13.64 26.86 -12.95
CA TYR A 190 -13.84 25.42 -12.77
C TYR A 190 -15.25 24.97 -13.16
N GLU A 191 -16.27 25.69 -12.72
CA GLU A 191 -17.67 25.40 -13.04
C GLU A 191 -17.94 25.53 -14.55
N GLU A 192 -17.39 26.55 -15.19
CA GLU A 192 -17.45 26.72 -16.64
C GLU A 192 -16.73 25.61 -17.40
N ALA A 193 -15.51 25.25 -16.99
CA ALA A 193 -14.74 24.18 -17.60
C ALA A 193 -15.46 22.82 -17.46
N LYS A 194 -16.06 22.58 -16.29
CA LYS A 194 -16.87 21.38 -16.05
C LYS A 194 -18.14 21.36 -16.92
N ALA A 195 -18.87 22.47 -17.01
CA ALA A 195 -20.08 22.57 -17.83
C ALA A 195 -19.80 22.41 -19.33
N LYS A 196 -18.65 22.91 -19.82
CA LYS A 196 -18.20 22.70 -21.22
C LYS A 196 -17.93 21.22 -21.52
N LEU A 197 -17.42 20.48 -20.53
CA LEU A 197 -17.11 19.07 -20.67
C LEU A 197 -18.37 18.18 -20.62
N GLU A 198 -19.37 18.56 -19.82
CA GLU A 198 -20.66 17.84 -19.73
C GLU A 198 -21.54 18.02 -20.98
N LYS A 199 -21.30 19.07 -21.78
CA LYS A 199 -22.02 19.35 -23.03
C LYS A 199 -21.40 18.71 -24.28
N LYS A 200 -20.23 18.07 -24.15
CA LYS A 200 -19.54 17.34 -25.23
C LYS A 200 -19.87 15.86 -25.16
#